data_AF-A0AAJ0U991-F1
#
_entry.id   AF-A0AAJ0U991-F1
#
_cell.length_a   1.000
_cell.length_b   1.000
_cell.length_c   1.000
_cell.angle_alpha   90.00
_cell.angle_beta   90.00
_cell.angle_gamma   90.00
#
_symmetry.space_group_name_H-M   'P 1'
#
loop_
_entity.id
_entity.type
_entity.pdbx_description
1 polymer ?
#
loop_
_entity_poly.entity_id
_entity_poly.type
_entity_poly.pdbx_seq_one_letter_code
_entity_poly.pdbx_strand_id
1 'polypeptide(L)'
;MKTTAYQTDAQLQHQAHEILSRELDVTSFIRFIQHYEQGQGDYTSDREHWQSAYSVDSLADAIVAWKQDGRDAGDACSDTL
;
A
#
# COMPACT_ATOMS: atom_id res chain seq x y z
N MET A 1 -20.35 38.03 20.85
CA MET A 1 -19.54 36.86 21.26
C MET A 1 -19.89 35.74 20.30
N LYS A 2 -18.96 35.26 19.45
CA LYS A 2 -19.21 34.08 18.61
C LYS A 2 -18.90 32.86 19.47
N THR A 3 -19.93 32.10 19.82
CA THR A 3 -19.78 30.82 20.52
C THR A 3 -19.33 29.79 19.50
N THR A 4 -18.02 29.52 19.43
CA THR A 4 -17.50 28.48 18.54
C THR A 4 -17.81 27.13 19.17
N ALA A 5 -18.66 26.33 18.51
CA ALA A 5 -18.85 24.95 18.92
C ALA A 5 -17.50 24.22 18.78
N TYR A 6 -17.07 23.53 19.84
CA TYR A 6 -15.84 22.72 19.78
C TYR A 6 -16.06 21.59 18.77
N GLN A 7 -15.29 21.61 17.69
CA GLN A 7 -15.19 20.49 16.76
C GLN A 7 -14.20 19.48 17.32
N THR A 8 -14.46 18.19 17.10
CA THR A 8 -13.43 17.16 17.32
C THR A 8 -12.35 17.28 16.26
N ASP A 9 -11.15 16.77 16.53
CA ASP A 9 -10.04 16.79 15.57
C ASP A 9 -10.44 16.10 14.25
N ALA A 10 -11.21 15.02 14.32
CA ALA A 10 -11.75 14.33 13.14
C ALA A 10 -12.70 15.21 12.31
N GLN A 11 -13.56 16.01 12.97
CA GLN A 11 -14.45 16.94 12.27
C GLN A 11 -13.67 18.09 11.62
N LEU A 12 -12.63 18.58 12.29
CA LEU A 12 -11.73 19.61 11.75
C LEU A 12 -10.95 19.08 10.54
N GLN A 13 -10.42 17.86 10.62
CA GLN A 13 -9.68 17.21 9.54
C GLN A 13 -10.57 16.97 8.32
N HIS A 14 -11.80 16.49 8.52
CA HIS A 14 -12.78 16.34 7.44
C HIS A 14 -13.06 17.68 6.74
N GLN A 15 -13.32 18.73 7.52
CA GLN A 15 -13.55 20.07 6.98
C GLN A 15 -12.32 20.59 6.22
N ALA A 16 -11.11 20.34 6.72
CA ALA A 16 -9.87 20.70 6.04
C ALA A 16 -9.74 19.98 4.68
N HIS A 17 -10.07 18.68 4.61
CA HIS A 17 -10.04 17.93 3.35
C HIS A 17 -11.05 18.45 2.34
N GLU A 18 -12.26 18.81 2.77
CA GLU A 18 -13.26 19.41 1.89
C GLU A 18 -12.81 20.75 1.30
N ILE A 19 -12.12 21.57 2.08
CA ILE A 19 -11.59 22.86 1.61
C ILE A 19 -10.41 22.62 0.67
N LEU A 20 -9.43 21.81 1.08
CA LEU A 20 -8.21 21.57 0.31
C LEU A 20 -8.49 20.86 -1.01
N SER A 21 -9.48 19.96 -1.07
CA SER A 21 -9.87 19.31 -2.33
C SER A 21 -10.51 20.25 -3.35
N ARG A 22 -11.03 21.41 -2.93
CA ARG A 22 -11.58 22.44 -3.81
C ARG A 22 -10.52 23.43 -4.29
N GLU A 23 -9.54 23.72 -3.43
CA GLU A 23 -8.50 24.73 -3.69
C GLU A 23 -7.25 24.15 -4.39
N LEU A 24 -6.96 22.86 -4.18
CA LEU A 24 -5.84 22.18 -4.80
C LEU A 24 -6.29 21.35 -6.00
N ASP A 25 -5.39 21.17 -6.97
CA ASP A 25 -5.56 20.12 -7.95
C ASP A 25 -5.43 18.73 -7.28
N VAL A 26 -6.03 17.72 -7.90
CA VAL A 26 -6.07 16.35 -7.36
C VAL A 26 -4.68 15.78 -7.04
N THR A 27 -3.64 16.14 -7.82
CA THR A 27 -2.28 15.63 -7.61
C THR A 27 -1.65 16.27 -6.38
N SER A 28 -1.79 17.59 -6.24
CA SER A 28 -1.29 18.33 -5.09
C SER A 28 -2.01 17.93 -3.80
N PHE A 29 -3.33 17.69 -3.85
CA PHE A 29 -4.10 17.23 -2.71
C PHE A 29 -3.65 15.84 -2.22
N ILE A 30 -3.48 14.86 -3.11
CA ILE A 30 -3.00 13.53 -2.74
C ILE A 30 -1.61 13.60 -2.07
N ARG A 31 -0.69 14.41 -2.62
CA ARG A 31 0.64 14.60 -2.02
C ARG A 31 0.56 15.25 -0.65
N PHE A 32 -0.34 16.20 -0.44
CA PHE A 32 -0.56 16.82 0.85
C PHE A 32 -0.99 15.78 1.89
N ILE A 33 -1.99 14.96 1.57
CA ILE A 33 -2.46 13.88 2.45
C ILE A 33 -1.30 12.93 2.79
N GLN A 34 -0.55 12.46 1.79
CA GLN A 34 0.58 11.55 1.99
C GLN A 34 1.72 12.13 2.85
N HIS A 35 1.94 13.45 2.77
CA HIS A 35 3.03 14.10 3.49
C HIS A 35 2.67 14.41 4.95
N TYR A 36 1.43 14.81 5.20
CA TYR A 36 0.99 15.30 6.51
C TYR A 36 0.22 14.27 7.33
N GLU A 37 -0.41 13.29 6.69
CA GLU A 37 -0.94 12.14 7.42
C GLU A 37 0.21 11.16 7.66
N GLN A 38 0.68 11.12 8.91
CA GLN A 38 1.49 9.99 9.37
C GLN A 38 0.65 8.73 9.16
N GLY A 39 1.09 7.87 8.24
CA GLY A 39 0.51 6.55 8.05
C GLY A 39 0.36 5.88 9.41
N GLN A 40 -0.88 5.53 9.76
CA GLN A 40 -1.15 4.79 10.98
C GLN A 40 -0.78 3.33 10.72
N GLY A 41 0.06 2.77 11.59
CA GLY A 41 0.48 1.38 11.49
C GLY A 41 1.92 1.19 11.94
N ASP A 42 2.23 -0.01 12.40
CA ASP A 42 3.60 -0.41 12.68
C ASP A 42 4.07 -1.35 11.56
N TYR A 43 4.49 -0.75 10.44
CA TYR A 43 5.05 -1.52 9.32
C TYR A 43 6.22 -2.40 9.75
N THR A 44 6.95 -2.05 10.82
CA THR A 44 8.04 -2.89 11.32
C THR A 44 7.47 -4.18 11.90
N SER A 45 6.48 -4.07 12.79
CA SER A 45 5.79 -5.24 13.36
C SER A 45 5.03 -6.05 12.31
N ASP A 46 4.31 -5.38 11.39
CA ASP A 46 3.57 -6.05 10.32
C ASP A 46 4.53 -6.80 9.37
N ARG A 47 5.67 -6.18 9.04
CA ARG A 47 6.71 -6.80 8.22
C ARG A 47 7.35 -7.99 8.93
N GLU A 48 7.64 -7.90 10.22
CA GLU A 48 8.16 -9.03 10.99
C GLU A 48 7.19 -10.22 10.95
N HIS A 49 5.89 -9.96 11.09
CA HIS A 49 4.87 -10.99 11.01
C HIS A 49 4.87 -11.70 9.63
N TRP A 50 4.83 -10.95 8.53
CA TRP A 50 4.76 -11.52 7.18
C TRP A 50 6.08 -12.12 6.69
N GLN A 51 7.22 -11.50 7.04
CA GLN A 51 8.53 -11.89 6.54
C GLN A 51 9.16 -13.03 7.36
N SER A 52 8.69 -13.30 8.58
CA SER A 52 9.14 -14.46 9.37
C SER A 52 8.95 -15.81 8.65
N ALA A 53 8.03 -15.87 7.69
CA ALA A 53 7.70 -17.08 6.96
C ALA A 53 8.73 -17.48 5.89
N TYR A 54 9.66 -16.60 5.49
CA TYR A 54 10.64 -16.91 4.45
C TYR A 54 11.93 -16.09 4.58
N SER A 55 13.06 -16.76 4.34
CA SER A 55 14.35 -16.10 4.13
C SER A 55 14.60 -15.83 2.64
N VAL A 56 15.56 -14.96 2.36
CA VAL A 56 16.05 -14.74 0.98
C VAL A 56 16.50 -16.04 0.34
N ASP A 57 17.21 -16.89 1.10
CA ASP A 57 17.68 -18.19 0.60
C ASP A 57 16.51 -19.11 0.27
N SER A 58 15.50 -19.22 1.16
CA SER A 58 14.32 -20.05 0.88
C SER A 58 13.53 -19.57 -0.34
N LEU A 59 13.51 -18.26 -0.59
CA LEU A 59 12.86 -17.69 -1.76
C LEU A 59 13.66 -17.96 -3.03
N ALA A 60 14.99 -17.86 -2.95
CA ALA A 60 15.89 -18.19 -4.06
C ALA A 60 15.78 -19.68 -4.44
N ASP A 61 15.74 -20.57 -3.45
CA ASP A 61 15.55 -22.00 -3.64
C ASP A 61 14.18 -22.30 -4.26
N ALA A 62 13.12 -21.64 -3.79
CA ALA A 62 11.77 -21.78 -4.37
C ALA A 62 11.72 -21.32 -5.84
N ILE A 63 12.42 -20.24 -6.20
CA ILE A 63 12.52 -19.76 -7.60
C ILE A 63 13.26 -20.78 -8.47
N VAL A 64 14.35 -21.37 -7.96
CA VAL A 64 15.11 -22.39 -8.69
C VAL A 64 14.28 -23.67 -8.86
N ALA A 65 13.60 -24.12 -7.81
CA ALA A 65 12.70 -25.26 -7.84
C ALA A 65 11.55 -25.04 -8.83
N TRP A 66 10.90 -23.87 -8.79
CA TRP A 66 9.85 -23.50 -9.73
C TRP A 66 10.32 -23.49 -11.19
N LYS A 67 11.56 -23.04 -11.45
CA LYS A 67 12.17 -23.10 -12.79
C LYS A 67 12.50 -24.52 -13.25
N GLN A 68 12.77 -25.42 -12.32
CA GLN A 68 13.06 -26.83 -12.62
C GLN A 68 11.77 -27.62 -12.87
N ASP A 69 10.72 -27.33 -12.11
CA ASP A 69 9.36 -27.88 -12.28
C ASP A 69 8.69 -27.34 -13.57
N GLY A 70 8.93 -26.08 -13.90
CA GLY A 70 8.47 -25.43 -15.13
C GLY A 70 9.20 -25.84 -16.42
N ARG A 71 10.18 -26.76 -16.37
CA ARG A 71 10.76 -27.35 -17.59
C ARG A 71 9.86 -28.40 -18.26
N ASP A 72 8.72 -28.73 -17.66
CA ASP A 72 7.68 -29.61 -18.25
C ASP A 72 6.41 -28.87 -18.71
N ALA A 73 6.30 -27.55 -18.46
CA ALA A 73 5.15 -26.73 -18.88
C ALA A 73 5.39 -25.96 -20.20
N GLY A 74 6.58 -26.08 -20.80
CA GLY A 74 7.00 -25.35 -22.00
C GLY A 74 6.55 -25.93 -23.34
N ASP A 75 5.89 -27.09 -23.36
CA ASP A 75 5.51 -27.80 -24.61
C ASP A 75 3.98 -27.87 -24.85
N ALA A 76 3.16 -27.31 -23.96
CA ALA A 76 1.70 -27.40 -24.03
C ALA A 76 1.02 -26.29 -24.86
N CYS A 77 1.78 -25.54 -25.66
CA CYS A 77 1.23 -24.45 -26.48
C CYS A 77 1.92 -24.37 -27.86
N SER A 78 1.90 -25.47 -28.62
CA SER A 78 2.24 -25.41 -30.06
C SER A 78 1.33 -26.23 -30.99
N ASP A 79 0.30 -26.92 -30.49
CA ASP A 79 -0.61 -27.71 -31.34
C ASP A 79 -2.05 -27.18 -31.25
N THR A 80 -2.29 -26.04 -31.90
CA THR A 80 -3.61 -25.73 -32.48
C THR A 80 -3.42 -24.84 -33.70
N LEU A 81 -3.15 -25.48 -34.84
CA LEU A 81 -3.56 -25.02 -36.17
C LEU A 81 -4.09 -26.22 -36.96
#